data_AF-A0A9E2UNZ2-F1
#
_entry.id   AF-A0A9E2UNZ2-F1
#
_cell.length_a   1.000
_cell.length_b   1.000
_cell.length_c   1.000
_cell.angle_alpha   90.00
_cell.angle_beta   90.00
_cell.angle_gamma   90.00
#
_symmetry.space_group_name_H-M   'P 1'
#
loop_
_entity.id
_entity.type
_entity.pdbx_description
1 polymer ?
#
loop_
_entity_poly.entity_id
_entity_poly.type
_entity_poly.pdbx_seq_one_letter_code
_entity_poly.pdbx_strand_id
1 'polypeptide(L)'
;MKKASLSILVFAIFLIFGTNSFAEDKTIEAEGLSSISREDAIRQAQRSAVEEAVGIFIQSQTEVENFELKKDKIFSRTQGYITRFSVLKESKLGDLFKIIIKATVSLDKIKDDLIAMKILLASMEHPKLMVLIEEDYKSMDNLGMGIAATEMASLLGEKGFELVDKSQVDAIMNNNQARQALAGNAKAAKALGLKFGAQYVVVGKVVAQDAGEAYPGSGLKSIQASLQLKVIQTQTGLILGSVVKTGV
;
A
#
# COMPACT_ATOMS: atom_id res chain seq x y z
N MET A 1 -30.30 -45.17 20.38
CA MET A 1 -28.97 -44.57 20.15
C MET A 1 -28.55 -44.67 18.66
N LYS A 2 -29.27 -44.03 17.71
CA LYS A 2 -28.93 -44.10 16.26
C LYS A 2 -29.04 -42.77 15.50
N LYS A 3 -29.29 -41.64 16.18
CA LYS A 3 -29.43 -40.31 15.52
C LYS A 3 -28.18 -39.41 15.64
N ALA A 4 -27.18 -39.80 16.43
CA ALA A 4 -25.99 -38.98 16.65
C ALA A 4 -24.88 -39.17 15.59
N SER A 5 -24.84 -40.30 14.87
CA SER A 5 -23.77 -40.56 13.89
C SER A 5 -23.98 -39.85 12.55
N LEU A 6 -25.22 -39.53 12.17
CA LEU A 6 -25.52 -38.87 10.89
C LEU A 6 -25.26 -37.36 10.93
N SER A 7 -25.47 -36.71 12.09
CA SER A 7 -25.20 -35.27 12.26
C SER A 7 -23.71 -34.94 12.25
N ILE A 8 -22.84 -35.86 12.69
CA ILE A 8 -21.39 -35.64 12.72
C ILE A 8 -20.78 -35.79 11.31
N LEU A 9 -21.38 -36.62 10.44
CA LEU A 9 -20.92 -36.80 9.06
C LEU A 9 -21.21 -35.58 8.17
N VAL A 10 -22.34 -34.89 8.40
CA VAL A 10 -22.71 -33.68 7.64
C VAL A 10 -21.87 -32.47 8.06
N PHE A 11 -21.44 -32.40 9.33
CA PHE A 11 -20.57 -31.33 9.81
C PHE A 11 -19.11 -31.47 9.32
N ALA A 12 -18.64 -32.70 9.08
CA ALA A 12 -17.32 -32.96 8.52
C ALA A 12 -17.20 -32.61 7.02
N ILE A 13 -18.31 -32.65 6.27
CA ILE A 13 -18.33 -32.27 4.84
C ILE A 13 -18.34 -30.74 4.66
N PHE A 14 -18.80 -29.97 5.65
CA PHE A 14 -18.79 -28.51 5.59
C PHE A 14 -17.41 -27.89 5.89
N LEU A 15 -16.47 -28.67 6.44
CA LEU A 15 -15.12 -28.23 6.80
C LEU A 15 -14.09 -28.36 5.66
N ILE A 16 -14.48 -28.85 4.48
CA ILE A 16 -13.59 -29.02 3.32
C ILE A 16 -13.80 -27.94 2.25
N PHE A 17 -14.79 -27.05 2.40
CA PHE A 17 -14.77 -25.77 1.67
C PHE A 17 -13.77 -24.83 2.34
N GLY A 18 -12.49 -25.22 2.30
CA GLY A 18 -11.39 -24.31 2.49
C GLY A 18 -11.61 -23.13 1.55
N THR A 19 -11.63 -21.94 2.15
CA THR A 19 -11.56 -20.68 1.42
C THR A 19 -10.24 -20.69 0.67
N ASN A 20 -10.25 -21.22 -0.56
CA ASN A 20 -9.28 -20.81 -1.54
C ASN A 20 -9.58 -19.32 -1.73
N SER A 21 -8.79 -18.47 -1.07
CA SER A 21 -8.58 -17.11 -1.55
C SER A 21 -7.97 -17.25 -2.93
N PHE A 22 -8.82 -17.40 -3.93
CA PHE A 22 -8.42 -17.25 -5.31
C PHE A 22 -7.94 -15.80 -5.43
N ALA A 23 -6.65 -15.65 -5.71
CA ALA A 23 -6.13 -14.42 -6.29
C ALA A 23 -7.09 -14.00 -7.41
N GLU A 24 -7.39 -12.70 -7.51
CA GLU A 24 -8.37 -12.17 -8.48
C GLU A 24 -7.74 -12.14 -9.89
N ASP A 25 -7.34 -13.32 -10.37
CA ASP A 25 -6.76 -13.52 -11.68
C ASP A 25 -7.88 -13.51 -12.72
N LYS A 26 -7.80 -12.59 -13.68
CA LYS A 26 -8.78 -12.46 -14.75
C LYS A 26 -8.24 -13.04 -16.05
N THR A 27 -9.08 -13.79 -16.75
CA THR A 27 -8.72 -14.37 -18.04
C THR A 27 -9.33 -13.54 -19.17
N ILE A 28 -8.50 -13.14 -20.12
CA ILE A 28 -8.82 -12.21 -21.20
C ILE A 28 -8.33 -12.79 -22.53
N GLU A 29 -9.13 -12.60 -23.59
CA GLU A 29 -8.73 -12.92 -24.95
C GLU A 29 -8.31 -11.64 -25.67
N ALA A 30 -7.07 -11.59 -26.16
CA ALA A 30 -6.50 -10.39 -26.74
C ALA A 30 -5.80 -10.67 -28.07
N GLU A 31 -5.82 -9.69 -28.95
CA GLU A 31 -5.24 -9.74 -30.28
C GLU A 31 -3.95 -8.91 -30.36
N GLY A 32 -2.95 -9.45 -31.06
CA GLY A 32 -1.72 -8.75 -31.42
C GLY A 32 -1.43 -8.85 -32.91
N LEU A 33 -0.97 -7.73 -33.47
CA LEU A 33 -0.62 -7.57 -34.88
C LEU A 33 0.83 -7.10 -34.98
N SER A 34 1.66 -7.77 -35.77
CA SER A 34 3.01 -7.30 -36.08
C SER A 34 3.48 -7.74 -37.47
N SER A 35 4.21 -6.88 -38.16
CA SER A 35 4.90 -7.20 -39.41
C SER A 35 6.36 -7.64 -39.20
N ILE A 36 6.85 -7.59 -37.95
CA ILE A 36 8.25 -7.85 -37.63
C ILE A 36 8.46 -9.35 -37.39
N SER A 37 7.75 -9.92 -36.42
CA SER A 37 7.83 -11.34 -36.12
C SER A 37 6.59 -11.86 -35.39
N ARG A 38 6.47 -13.19 -35.35
CA ARG A 38 5.48 -13.91 -34.55
C ARG A 38 5.59 -13.54 -33.06
N GLU A 39 6.79 -13.51 -32.52
CA GLU A 39 7.07 -13.18 -31.13
C GLU A 39 6.68 -11.74 -30.80
N ASP A 40 6.85 -10.82 -31.75
CA ASP A 40 6.40 -9.44 -31.59
C ASP A 40 4.87 -9.34 -31.56
N ALA A 41 4.18 -10.06 -32.44
CA ALA A 41 2.72 -10.16 -32.39
C ALA A 41 2.21 -10.78 -31.07
N ILE A 42 2.94 -11.76 -30.48
CA ILE A 42 2.62 -12.29 -29.15
C ILE A 42 2.80 -11.22 -28.07
N ARG A 43 3.90 -10.47 -28.07
CA ARG A 43 4.12 -9.38 -27.11
C ARG A 43 3.03 -8.31 -27.22
N GLN A 44 2.60 -8.00 -28.44
CA GLN A 44 1.52 -7.05 -28.66
C GLN A 44 0.19 -7.59 -28.13
N ALA A 45 -0.13 -8.86 -28.36
CA ALA A 45 -1.33 -9.49 -27.79
C ALA A 45 -1.31 -9.52 -26.26
N GLN A 46 -0.14 -9.80 -25.67
CA GLN A 46 0.09 -9.77 -24.22
C GLN A 46 -0.14 -8.35 -23.65
N ARG A 47 0.36 -7.33 -24.35
CA ARG A 47 0.12 -5.93 -23.98
C ARG A 47 -1.36 -5.57 -24.02
N SER A 48 -2.07 -5.96 -25.08
CA SER A 48 -3.50 -5.71 -25.20
C SER A 48 -4.32 -6.42 -24.10
N ALA A 49 -3.92 -7.62 -23.68
CA ALA A 49 -4.58 -8.30 -22.54
C ALA A 49 -4.41 -7.54 -21.22
N VAL A 50 -3.21 -7.00 -20.95
CA VAL A 50 -2.96 -6.19 -19.75
C VAL A 50 -3.72 -4.86 -19.82
N GLU A 51 -3.80 -4.24 -21.00
CA GLU A 51 -4.59 -3.02 -21.23
C GLU A 51 -6.07 -3.21 -20.87
N GLU A 52 -6.67 -4.33 -21.31
CA GLU A 52 -8.05 -4.66 -20.99
C GLU A 52 -8.25 -4.99 -19.51
N ALA A 53 -7.32 -5.74 -18.88
CA ALA A 53 -7.37 -6.05 -17.46
C ALA A 53 -7.36 -4.79 -16.59
N VAL A 54 -6.48 -3.84 -16.93
CA VAL A 54 -6.41 -2.53 -16.27
C VAL A 54 -7.72 -1.78 -16.48
N GLY A 55 -8.24 -1.73 -17.70
CA GLY A 55 -9.51 -1.05 -18.00
C GLY A 55 -10.68 -1.57 -17.16
N ILE A 56 -10.78 -2.89 -17.00
CA ILE A 56 -11.78 -3.55 -16.15
C ILE A 56 -11.61 -3.14 -14.68
N PHE A 57 -10.38 -3.13 -14.17
CA PHE A 57 -10.09 -2.75 -12.78
C PHE A 57 -10.46 -1.28 -12.51
N ILE A 58 -10.24 -0.38 -13.47
CA ILE A 58 -10.63 1.04 -13.32
C ILE A 58 -12.15 1.21 -13.29
N GLN A 59 -12.87 0.49 -14.15
CA GLN A 59 -14.35 0.53 -14.17
C GLN A 59 -14.97 0.05 -12.85
N SER A 60 -14.30 -0.85 -12.12
CA SER A 60 -14.80 -1.32 -10.82
C SER A 60 -14.49 -0.37 -9.64
N GLN A 61 -13.53 0.54 -9.77
CA GLN A 61 -13.09 1.45 -8.69
C GLN A 61 -13.72 2.86 -8.75
N THR A 62 -14.45 3.23 -9.81
CA THR A 62 -15.12 4.54 -9.94
C THR A 62 -14.19 5.78 -9.94
N GLU A 63 -12.87 5.63 -10.20
CA GLU A 63 -11.91 6.75 -10.35
C GLU A 63 -11.49 6.93 -11.83
N VAL A 64 -12.21 7.74 -12.61
CA VAL A 64 -11.88 7.97 -14.05
C VAL A 64 -10.94 9.16 -14.27
N GLU A 65 -10.77 10.07 -13.31
CA GLU A 65 -10.30 11.43 -13.64
C GLU A 65 -8.80 11.64 -13.92
N ASN A 66 -7.88 10.69 -13.66
CA ASN A 66 -6.44 11.03 -13.69
C ASN A 66 -5.53 9.96 -14.34
N PHE A 67 -5.93 9.28 -15.41
CA PHE A 67 -5.20 8.13 -15.96
C PHE A 67 -4.35 8.37 -17.22
N GLU A 68 -4.56 9.44 -18.00
CA GLU A 68 -3.76 9.63 -19.23
C GLU A 68 -2.25 9.74 -18.95
N LEU A 69 -1.85 10.32 -17.80
CA LEU A 69 -0.45 10.41 -17.37
C LEU A 69 0.11 9.11 -16.75
N LYS A 70 -0.72 8.11 -16.46
CA LYS A 70 -0.36 6.90 -15.66
C LYS A 70 -0.17 5.63 -16.51
N LYS A 71 -0.51 5.70 -17.80
CA LYS A 71 -0.48 4.59 -18.76
C LYS A 71 0.94 4.07 -19.05
N ASP A 72 1.89 4.98 -19.29
CA ASP A 72 3.17 4.62 -19.91
C ASP A 72 4.04 3.68 -19.06
N LYS A 73 3.93 3.77 -17.73
CA LYS A 73 4.77 2.99 -16.82
C LYS A 73 4.23 1.57 -16.55
N ILE A 74 2.91 1.38 -16.58
CA ILE A 74 2.29 0.04 -16.49
C ILE A 74 2.64 -0.76 -17.74
N PHE A 75 2.59 -0.12 -18.92
CA PHE A 75 2.93 -0.79 -20.18
C PHE A 75 4.41 -1.19 -20.26
N SER A 76 5.30 -0.49 -19.54
CA SER A 76 6.71 -0.90 -19.44
C SER A 76 6.92 -2.23 -18.71
N ARG A 77 5.94 -2.71 -17.91
CA ARG A 77 6.02 -3.93 -17.09
C ARG A 77 5.01 -5.02 -17.47
N THR A 78 4.47 -4.98 -18.68
CA THR A 78 3.46 -5.92 -19.21
C THR A 78 3.74 -7.41 -18.88
N GLN A 79 5.00 -7.85 -18.96
CA GLN A 79 5.38 -9.25 -18.69
C GLN A 79 5.18 -9.69 -17.23
N GLY A 80 5.22 -8.76 -16.27
CA GLY A 80 5.11 -9.09 -14.84
C GLY A 80 3.69 -9.35 -14.34
N TYR A 81 2.68 -8.90 -15.12
CA TYR A 81 1.26 -9.01 -14.77
C TYR A 81 0.59 -10.27 -15.33
N ILE A 82 1.16 -10.87 -16.37
CA ILE A 82 0.63 -12.09 -16.99
C ILE A 82 1.14 -13.32 -16.21
N THR A 83 0.22 -14.08 -15.61
CA THR A 83 0.56 -15.32 -14.88
C THR A 83 0.66 -16.50 -15.82
N ARG A 84 -0.19 -16.57 -16.85
CA ARG A 84 -0.08 -17.55 -17.95
C ARG A 84 -0.67 -17.00 -19.25
N PHE A 85 -0.27 -17.54 -20.38
CA PHE A 85 -0.99 -17.34 -21.64
C PHE A 85 -0.95 -18.59 -22.53
N SER A 86 -1.92 -18.70 -23.44
CA SER A 86 -1.96 -19.72 -24.49
C SER A 86 -2.38 -19.09 -25.82
N VAL A 87 -1.73 -19.46 -26.92
CA VAL A 87 -2.13 -19.02 -28.26
C VAL A 87 -3.39 -19.79 -28.67
N LEU A 88 -4.47 -19.07 -28.98
CA LEU A 88 -5.73 -19.65 -29.44
C LEU A 88 -5.77 -19.73 -30.96
N LYS A 89 -5.31 -18.67 -31.63
CA LYS A 89 -5.33 -18.57 -33.09
C LYS A 89 -4.11 -17.83 -33.57
N GLU A 90 -3.55 -18.31 -34.66
CA GLU A 90 -2.45 -17.69 -35.37
C GLU A 90 -2.79 -17.66 -36.85
N SER A 91 -2.61 -16.50 -37.48
CA SER A 91 -2.84 -16.30 -38.89
C SER A 91 -1.81 -15.34 -39.46
N LYS A 92 -1.44 -15.55 -40.72
CA LYS A 92 -0.53 -14.67 -41.44
C LYS A 92 -1.26 -14.10 -42.65
N LEU A 93 -1.40 -12.78 -42.72
CA LEU A 93 -1.92 -12.07 -43.90
C LEU A 93 -0.77 -11.31 -44.56
N GLY A 94 -0.26 -11.85 -45.67
CA GLY A 94 0.94 -11.29 -46.30
C GLY A 94 2.12 -11.34 -45.35
N ASP A 95 2.70 -10.18 -45.01
CA ASP A 95 3.78 -10.05 -44.02
C ASP A 95 3.28 -9.75 -42.60
N LEU A 96 1.97 -9.66 -42.38
CA LEU A 96 1.37 -9.36 -41.08
C LEU A 96 1.04 -10.65 -40.31
N PHE A 97 1.62 -10.79 -39.12
CA PHE A 97 1.23 -11.80 -38.13
C PHE A 97 0.05 -11.28 -37.31
N LYS A 98 -1.02 -12.07 -37.25
CA LYS A 98 -2.18 -11.86 -36.39
C LYS A 98 -2.34 -13.02 -35.43
N ILE A 99 -2.18 -12.74 -34.14
CA ILE A 99 -2.19 -13.73 -33.07
C ILE A 99 -3.25 -13.36 -32.04
N ILE A 100 -4.08 -14.33 -31.69
CA ILE A 100 -5.06 -14.22 -30.60
C ILE A 100 -4.59 -15.13 -29.48
N ILE A 101 -4.44 -14.56 -28.29
CA ILE A 101 -4.06 -15.30 -27.08
C ILE A 101 -5.19 -15.29 -26.06
N LYS A 102 -5.18 -16.29 -25.19
CA LYS A 102 -5.90 -16.28 -23.92
C LYS A 102 -4.87 -16.07 -22.81
N ALA A 103 -4.91 -14.93 -22.14
CA ALA A 103 -3.99 -14.57 -21.08
C ALA A 103 -4.72 -14.54 -19.74
N THR A 104 -4.09 -15.06 -18.69
CA THR A 104 -4.49 -14.87 -17.30
C THR A 104 -3.64 -13.77 -16.71
N VAL A 105 -4.28 -12.70 -16.24
CA VAL A 105 -3.66 -11.48 -15.74
C VAL A 105 -4.02 -11.31 -14.27
N SER A 106 -3.01 -11.06 -13.44
CA SER A 106 -3.22 -10.85 -12.00
C SER A 106 -3.65 -9.42 -11.72
N LEU A 107 -4.90 -9.22 -11.31
CA LEU A 107 -5.41 -7.89 -10.95
C LEU A 107 -4.81 -7.38 -9.64
N ASP A 108 -4.46 -8.28 -8.72
CA ASP A 108 -3.80 -7.92 -7.46
C ASP A 108 -2.44 -7.25 -7.69
N LYS A 109 -1.61 -7.81 -8.57
CA LYS A 109 -0.32 -7.19 -8.94
C LYS A 109 -0.48 -5.83 -9.60
N ILE A 110 -1.49 -5.69 -10.47
CA ILE A 110 -1.82 -4.42 -11.12
C ILE A 110 -2.23 -3.39 -10.08
N LYS A 111 -3.08 -3.78 -9.13
CA LYS A 111 -3.55 -2.93 -8.03
C LYS A 111 -2.39 -2.47 -7.14
N ASP A 112 -1.53 -3.37 -6.71
CA ASP A 112 -0.40 -3.05 -5.85
C ASP A 112 0.56 -2.05 -6.51
N ASP A 113 0.89 -2.27 -7.80
CA ASP A 113 1.74 -1.35 -8.57
C ASP A 113 1.06 0.00 -8.81
N LEU A 114 -0.25 0.03 -9.08
CA LEU A 114 -1.03 1.26 -9.24
C LEU A 114 -1.05 2.08 -7.95
N ILE A 115 -1.22 1.44 -6.79
CA ILE A 115 -1.17 2.08 -5.47
C ILE A 115 0.23 2.63 -5.21
N ALA A 116 1.27 1.82 -5.43
CA ALA A 116 2.66 2.24 -5.27
C ALA A 116 3.01 3.42 -6.19
N MET A 117 2.52 3.43 -7.43
CA MET A 117 2.68 4.54 -8.37
C MET A 117 1.89 5.78 -7.95
N LYS A 118 0.66 5.66 -7.43
CA LYS A 118 -0.11 6.80 -6.90
C LYS A 118 0.63 7.44 -5.74
N ILE A 119 1.24 6.63 -4.86
CA ILE A 119 2.10 7.10 -3.77
C ILE A 119 3.36 7.79 -4.31
N LEU A 120 4.02 7.20 -5.32
CA LEU A 120 5.23 7.75 -5.92
C LEU A 120 4.97 9.05 -6.70
N LEU A 121 3.91 9.12 -7.50
CA LEU A 121 3.53 10.32 -8.24
C LEU A 121 3.10 11.43 -7.30
N ALA A 122 2.30 11.11 -6.26
CA ALA A 122 2.03 12.05 -5.19
C ALA A 122 3.35 12.57 -4.60
N SER A 123 4.34 11.70 -4.35
CA SER A 123 5.68 12.09 -3.87
C SER A 123 6.47 12.96 -4.85
N MET A 124 6.25 12.85 -6.16
CA MET A 124 6.90 13.68 -7.19
C MET A 124 6.28 15.08 -7.30
N GLU A 125 5.05 15.28 -6.81
CA GLU A 125 4.39 16.59 -6.70
C GLU A 125 4.75 17.35 -5.40
N HIS A 126 5.82 16.94 -4.69
CA HIS A 126 6.25 17.53 -3.41
C HIS A 126 5.08 17.70 -2.40
N PRO A 127 4.36 16.63 -2.05
CA PRO A 127 3.15 16.77 -1.28
C PRO A 127 3.52 17.13 0.16
N LYS A 128 2.87 18.17 0.69
CA LYS A 128 3.14 18.63 2.05
C LYS A 128 2.65 17.60 3.07
N LEU A 129 3.54 17.17 3.96
CA LEU A 129 3.29 16.20 5.03
C LEU A 129 3.29 16.87 6.40
N MET A 130 2.39 16.42 7.26
CA MET A 130 2.44 16.74 8.68
C MET A 130 2.85 15.49 9.46
N VAL A 131 3.87 15.60 10.32
CA VAL A 131 4.32 14.50 11.19
C VAL A 131 3.91 14.82 12.62
N LEU A 132 3.03 14.00 13.19
CA LEU A 132 2.53 14.08 14.56
C LEU A 132 2.88 12.79 15.28
N ILE A 133 3.93 12.81 16.10
CA ILE A 133 4.36 11.65 16.86
C ILE A 133 4.42 12.00 18.34
N GLU A 134 3.73 11.22 19.16
CA GLU A 134 3.84 11.28 20.63
C GLU A 134 4.89 10.26 21.07
N GLU A 135 5.87 10.72 21.86
CA GLU A 135 6.95 9.88 22.39
C GLU A 135 6.82 9.78 23.91
N ASP A 136 6.68 8.56 24.41
CA ASP A 136 6.55 8.24 25.83
C ASP A 136 7.76 7.42 26.28
N TYR A 137 8.55 8.00 27.20
CA TYR A 137 9.77 7.41 27.75
C TYR A 137 9.48 6.94 29.18
N LYS A 138 9.21 5.65 29.34
CA LYS A 138 8.87 5.05 30.64
C LYS A 138 10.12 4.68 31.41
N SER A 139 10.19 5.12 32.67
CA SER A 139 11.33 4.85 33.56
C SER A 139 12.66 5.38 33.02
N MET A 140 12.59 6.43 32.20
CA MET A 140 13.70 7.09 31.52
C MET A 140 13.49 8.60 31.57
N ASP A 141 14.57 9.36 31.52
CA ASP A 141 14.48 10.82 31.43
C ASP A 141 13.96 11.21 30.05
N ASN A 142 12.79 11.84 30.02
CA ASN A 142 12.26 12.42 28.80
C ASN A 142 12.99 13.74 28.52
N LEU A 143 13.91 13.70 27.57
CA LEU A 143 14.69 14.88 27.16
C LEU A 143 13.87 15.84 26.28
N GLY A 144 12.61 15.51 25.96
CA GLY A 144 11.71 16.38 25.20
C GLY A 144 12.16 16.65 23.77
N MET A 145 13.13 15.88 23.25
CA MET A 145 13.76 16.16 21.96
C MET A 145 12.90 15.73 20.76
N GLY A 146 11.94 14.81 20.97
CA GLY A 146 11.11 14.26 19.91
C GLY A 146 11.98 13.58 18.84
N ILE A 147 12.76 12.58 19.25
CA ILE A 147 13.81 11.98 18.41
C ILE A 147 13.18 11.25 17.22
N ALA A 148 12.16 10.44 17.47
CA ALA A 148 11.48 9.70 16.43
C ALA A 148 10.72 10.64 15.47
N ALA A 149 10.08 11.69 16.00
CA ALA A 149 9.43 12.72 15.20
C ALA A 149 10.43 13.43 14.28
N THR A 150 11.59 13.81 14.83
CA THR A 150 12.65 14.51 14.10
C THR A 150 13.29 13.62 13.04
N GLU A 151 13.60 12.36 13.36
CA GLU A 151 14.16 11.39 12.42
C GLU A 151 13.18 11.10 11.28
N MET A 152 11.90 10.88 11.60
CA MET A 152 10.86 10.66 10.59
C MET A 152 10.70 11.87 9.67
N ALA A 153 10.72 13.08 10.22
CA ALA A 153 10.71 14.30 9.43
C ALA A 153 11.95 14.37 8.51
N SER A 154 13.16 14.11 9.01
CA SER A 154 14.38 14.12 8.21
C SER A 154 14.31 13.13 7.04
N LEU A 155 13.94 11.87 7.31
CA LEU A 155 13.82 10.83 6.28
C LEU A 155 12.79 11.17 5.19
N LEU A 156 11.72 11.87 5.55
CA LEU A 156 10.71 12.33 4.59
C LEU A 156 11.21 13.55 3.80
N GLY A 157 11.88 14.51 4.45
CA GLY A 157 12.50 15.65 3.78
C GLY A 157 13.54 15.22 2.76
N GLU A 158 14.41 14.26 3.11
CA GLU A 158 15.41 13.68 2.20
C GLU A 158 14.79 12.99 0.98
N LYS A 159 13.59 12.43 1.13
CA LYS A 159 12.82 11.83 0.03
C LYS A 159 12.07 12.85 -0.84
N GLY A 160 12.24 14.15 -0.57
CA GLY A 160 11.68 15.23 -1.36
C GLY A 160 10.29 15.68 -0.93
N PHE A 161 9.80 15.26 0.24
CA PHE A 161 8.53 15.74 0.75
C PHE A 161 8.66 17.13 1.39
N GLU A 162 7.72 18.03 1.11
CA GLU A 162 7.58 19.27 1.89
C GLU A 162 6.98 18.93 3.26
N LEU A 163 7.44 19.56 4.34
CA LEU A 163 6.97 19.28 5.69
C LEU A 163 6.30 20.50 6.31
N VAL A 164 5.31 20.28 7.16
CA VAL A 164 4.84 21.31 8.09
C VAL A 164 5.96 21.62 9.08
N ASP A 165 6.22 22.90 9.30
CA ASP A 165 7.29 23.36 10.18
C ASP A 165 7.14 22.80 11.60
N LYS A 166 8.26 22.36 12.18
CA LYS A 166 8.31 21.79 13.54
C LYS A 166 7.70 22.73 14.58
N SER A 167 7.96 24.04 14.48
CA SER A 167 7.39 25.04 15.41
C SER A 167 5.85 25.12 15.36
N GLN A 168 5.25 24.94 14.19
CA GLN A 168 3.80 24.92 14.01
C GLN A 168 3.18 23.65 14.60
N VAL A 169 3.87 22.52 14.43
CA VAL A 169 3.51 21.25 15.03
C VAL A 169 3.60 21.32 16.55
N ASP A 170 4.73 21.78 17.09
CA ASP A 170 4.96 21.87 18.54
C ASP A 170 3.92 22.78 19.22
N ALA A 171 3.55 23.89 18.57
CA ALA A 171 2.53 24.82 19.08
C ALA A 171 1.13 24.17 19.24
N ILE A 172 0.84 23.10 18.51
CA ILE A 172 -0.45 22.41 18.60
C ILE A 172 -0.41 21.08 19.33
N MET A 173 0.76 20.54 19.69
CA MET A 173 0.88 19.21 20.29
C MET A 173 0.03 19.05 21.56
N ASN A 174 -0.10 20.13 22.34
CA ASN A 174 -0.90 20.17 23.57
C ASN A 174 -2.40 20.48 23.34
N ASN A 175 -2.81 20.75 22.09
CA ASN A 175 -4.20 21.03 21.77
C ASN A 175 -5.04 19.73 21.76
N ASN A 176 -6.30 19.84 22.19
CA ASN A 176 -7.28 18.75 22.15
C ASN A 176 -7.36 18.06 20.79
N GLN A 177 -7.27 18.80 19.69
CA GLN A 177 -7.35 18.23 18.35
C GLN A 177 -6.13 17.37 17.99
N ALA A 178 -4.92 17.78 18.39
CA ALA A 178 -3.70 16.98 18.18
C ALA A 178 -3.74 15.70 19.00
N ARG A 179 -4.16 15.78 20.27
CA ARG A 179 -4.33 14.61 21.13
C ARG A 179 -5.36 13.62 20.57
N GLN A 180 -6.46 14.11 20.01
CA GLN A 180 -7.45 13.26 19.34
C GLN A 180 -6.87 12.59 18.09
N ALA A 181 -6.09 13.32 17.27
CA ALA A 181 -5.44 12.77 16.10
C ALA A 181 -4.44 11.66 16.47
N LEU A 182 -3.61 11.89 17.50
CA LEU A 182 -2.65 10.93 18.05
C LEU A 182 -3.35 9.69 18.64
N ALA A 183 -4.54 9.86 19.23
CA ALA A 183 -5.40 8.77 19.67
C ALA A 183 -6.06 7.99 18.52
N GLY A 184 -5.77 8.34 17.26
CA GLY A 184 -6.27 7.66 16.07
C GLY A 184 -7.58 8.21 15.50
N ASN A 185 -8.04 9.38 15.95
CA ASN A 185 -9.21 10.02 15.36
C ASN A 185 -8.85 10.61 13.97
N ALA A 186 -9.23 9.90 12.92
CA ALA A 186 -8.97 10.31 11.54
C ALA A 186 -9.58 11.68 11.19
N LYS A 187 -10.73 12.05 11.77
CA LYS A 187 -11.37 13.35 11.55
C LYS A 187 -10.54 14.49 12.14
N ALA A 188 -9.95 14.29 13.31
CA ALA A 188 -9.07 15.27 13.94
C ALA A 188 -7.76 15.41 13.16
N ALA A 189 -7.15 14.30 12.73
CA ALA A 189 -5.97 14.30 11.87
C ALA A 189 -6.24 15.02 10.54
N LYS A 190 -7.37 14.73 9.90
CA LYS A 190 -7.85 15.40 8.70
C LYS A 190 -7.92 16.92 8.89
N ALA A 191 -8.58 17.36 9.96
CA ALA A 191 -8.76 18.79 10.24
C ALA A 191 -7.43 19.50 10.49
N LEU A 192 -6.47 18.85 11.17
CA LEU A 192 -5.12 19.40 11.36
C LEU A 192 -4.36 19.51 10.03
N GLY A 193 -4.33 18.45 9.25
CA GLY A 193 -3.64 18.46 7.98
C GLY A 193 -4.18 19.54 7.04
N LEU A 194 -5.51 19.67 6.92
CA LEU A 194 -6.13 20.75 6.14
C LEU A 194 -5.75 22.14 6.65
N LYS A 195 -5.73 22.35 7.98
CA LYS A 195 -5.37 23.63 8.59
C LYS A 195 -3.94 24.07 8.24
N PHE A 196 -3.01 23.12 8.14
CA PHE A 196 -1.60 23.39 7.85
C PHE A 196 -1.21 23.14 6.39
N GLY A 197 -2.19 22.95 5.50
CA GLY A 197 -1.95 22.70 4.08
C GLY A 197 -1.27 21.36 3.78
N ALA A 198 -1.25 20.43 4.73
CA ALA A 198 -0.73 19.10 4.52
C ALA A 198 -1.76 18.23 3.76
N GLN A 199 -1.27 17.47 2.78
CA GLN A 199 -2.07 16.52 1.99
C GLN A 199 -2.18 15.17 2.70
N TYR A 200 -1.20 14.87 3.58
CA TYR A 200 -1.16 13.67 4.38
C TYR A 200 -0.68 14.01 5.79
N VAL A 201 -1.22 13.29 6.78
CA VAL A 201 -0.78 13.37 8.18
C VAL A 201 -0.27 12.00 8.59
N VAL A 202 0.97 11.96 9.05
CA VAL A 202 1.56 10.80 9.73
C VAL A 202 1.28 10.97 11.22
N VAL A 203 0.46 10.09 11.78
CA VAL A 203 0.20 10.05 13.22
C VAL A 203 0.91 8.84 13.83
N GLY A 204 1.54 9.02 14.98
CA GLY A 204 2.29 7.96 15.61
C GLY A 204 2.37 8.03 17.12
N LYS A 205 2.60 6.87 17.72
CA LYS A 205 2.96 6.74 19.12
C LYS A 205 4.22 5.90 19.24
N VAL A 206 5.17 6.41 20.02
CA VAL A 206 6.42 5.74 20.38
C VAL A 206 6.41 5.53 21.87
N VAL A 207 6.76 4.33 22.29
CA VAL A 207 6.99 4.01 23.69
C VAL A 207 8.37 3.39 23.80
N ALA A 208 9.25 4.00 24.59
CA ALA A 208 10.53 3.43 24.99
C ALA A 208 10.48 3.13 26.49
N GLN A 209 10.98 1.97 26.90
CA GLN A 209 10.99 1.56 28.30
C GLN A 209 12.28 0.83 28.66
N ASP A 210 12.80 1.11 29.85
CA ASP A 210 13.90 0.33 30.43
C ASP A 210 13.35 -1.05 30.83
N ALA A 211 13.84 -2.10 30.19
CA ALA A 211 13.43 -3.49 30.42
C ALA A 211 14.24 -4.14 31.55
N GLY A 212 15.11 -3.39 32.23
CA GLY A 212 15.98 -3.87 33.29
C GLY A 212 17.30 -4.43 32.74
N GLU A 213 18.01 -5.22 33.54
CA GLU A 213 19.26 -5.82 33.10
C GLU A 213 19.02 -6.96 32.09
N ALA A 214 19.71 -6.90 30.96
CA ALA A 214 19.72 -7.96 29.95
C ALA A 214 20.27 -9.28 30.52
N TYR A 215 21.23 -9.18 31.45
CA TYR A 215 21.78 -10.30 32.20
C TYR A 215 21.96 -9.89 33.68
N PRO A 216 21.47 -10.69 34.64
CA PRO A 216 21.60 -10.37 36.06
C PRO A 216 23.06 -10.14 36.49
N GLY A 217 23.33 -8.99 37.10
CA GLY A 217 24.65 -8.61 37.62
C GLY A 217 25.64 -8.11 36.56
N SER A 218 25.22 -7.97 35.30
CA SER A 218 26.09 -7.44 34.23
C SER A 218 26.13 -5.91 34.17
N GLY A 219 25.15 -5.23 34.77
CA GLY A 219 24.95 -3.79 34.57
C GLY A 219 24.49 -3.39 33.16
N LEU A 220 24.33 -4.35 32.24
CA LEU A 220 23.83 -4.09 30.88
C LEU A 220 22.33 -3.89 30.90
N LYS A 221 21.86 -2.66 30.69
CA LYS A 221 20.44 -2.35 30.57
C LYS A 221 19.90 -2.67 29.18
N SER A 222 18.73 -3.28 29.12
CA SER A 222 17.98 -3.54 27.90
C SER A 222 16.90 -2.47 27.73
N ILE A 223 16.73 -1.94 26.50
CA ILE A 223 15.76 -0.88 26.21
C ILE A 223 14.80 -1.39 25.14
N GLN A 224 13.54 -1.55 25.52
CA GLN A 224 12.51 -1.93 24.56
C GLN A 224 11.84 -0.68 23.99
N ALA A 225 11.82 -0.56 22.67
CA ALA A 225 11.13 0.51 21.95
C ALA A 225 10.05 -0.05 21.04
N SER A 226 8.86 0.55 21.06
CA SER A 226 7.76 0.24 20.15
C SER A 226 7.28 1.49 19.44
N LEU A 227 7.19 1.42 18.12
CA LEU A 227 6.76 2.48 17.22
C LEU A 227 5.49 2.01 16.50
N GLN A 228 4.43 2.79 16.60
CA GLN A 228 3.23 2.66 15.78
C GLN A 228 3.07 3.92 14.93
N LEU A 229 2.87 3.75 13.62
CA LEU A 229 2.62 4.83 12.68
C LEU A 229 1.40 4.52 11.82
N LYS A 230 0.65 5.57 11.47
CA LYS A 230 -0.45 5.54 10.50
C LYS A 230 -0.35 6.74 9.58
N VAL A 231 -0.64 6.54 8.30
CA VAL A 231 -0.69 7.62 7.31
C VAL A 231 -2.14 7.86 6.92
N ILE A 232 -2.58 9.11 7.03
CA ILE A 232 -3.96 9.53 6.80
C ILE A 232 -3.99 10.59 5.71
N GLN A 233 -4.80 10.39 4.67
CA GLN A 233 -5.04 11.38 3.63
C GLN A 233 -5.98 12.48 4.13
N THR A 234 -5.65 13.75 3.93
CA THR A 234 -6.41 14.88 4.52
C THR A 234 -7.65 15.29 3.73
N GLN A 235 -7.79 14.85 2.48
CA GLN A 235 -9.00 15.10 1.71
C GLN A 235 -10.13 14.15 2.13
N THR A 236 -9.84 12.87 2.23
CA THR A 236 -10.84 11.81 2.48
C THR A 236 -10.89 11.37 3.94
N GLY A 237 -9.80 11.53 4.69
CA GLY A 237 -9.62 10.90 5.99
C GLY A 237 -9.25 9.40 5.90
N LEU A 238 -8.98 8.90 4.68
CA LEU A 238 -8.63 7.51 4.45
C LEU A 238 -7.27 7.19 5.09
N ILE A 239 -7.21 6.08 5.83
CA ILE A 239 -5.96 5.52 6.33
C ILE A 239 -5.33 4.73 5.17
N LEU A 240 -4.18 5.19 4.69
CA LEU A 240 -3.46 4.56 3.57
C LEU A 240 -2.64 3.35 4.01
N GLY A 241 -2.24 3.33 5.27
CA GLY A 241 -1.47 2.26 5.85
C GLY A 241 -1.15 2.49 7.31
N SER A 242 -0.74 1.42 7.98
CA SER A 242 -0.25 1.44 9.34
C SER A 242 0.89 0.46 9.51
N VAL A 243 1.89 0.83 10.29
CA VAL A 243 3.01 -0.05 10.65
C VAL A 243 3.19 -0.05 12.16
N VAL A 244 3.53 -1.21 12.71
CA VAL A 244 3.97 -1.37 14.10
C VAL A 244 5.32 -2.08 14.06
N LYS A 245 6.30 -1.53 14.77
CA LYS A 245 7.64 -2.11 14.92
C LYS A 245 8.01 -2.10 16.40
N THR A 246 8.62 -3.17 16.86
CA THR A 246 9.16 -3.28 18.22
C THR A 246 10.61 -3.75 18.11
N GLY A 247 11.49 -3.15 18.92
CA GLY A 247 12.89 -3.52 19.09
C GLY A 247 13.25 -3.58 20.57
N VAL A 248 14.35 -4.28 20.88
CA VAL A 248 14.95 -4.46 22.21
C VAL A 248 16.45 -4.26 22.10
#